data_AF-A0A937T1X2-F1
#
_entry.id   AF-A0A937T1X2-F1
#
_cell.length_a   1.000
_cell.length_b   1.000
_cell.length_c   1.000
_cell.angle_alpha   90.00
_cell.angle_beta   90.00
_cell.angle_gamma   90.00
#
_symmetry.space_group_name_H-M   'P 1'
#
loop_
_entity.id
_entity.type
_entity.pdbx_description
1 polymer ?
#
loop_
_entity_poly.entity_id
_entity_poly.type
_entity_poly.pdbx_seq_one_letter_code
_entity_poly.pdbx_strand_id
1 'polypeptide(L)'
;MTIKAVRLFDRPNPDDHTQAGTLTFSDGSSIDVAEIADDGSMKTIVFDAKTVTWIRFQVTGGRGSNRGLSEIEALSNIGPTTHTLGLR
;
A
#
# COMPACT_ATOMS: atom_id res chain seq x y z
N MET A 1 -0.92 -14.88 -8.04
CA MET A 1 -1.50 -13.71 -8.73
C MET A 1 -0.37 -12.88 -9.30
N THR A 2 -0.52 -12.30 -10.49
CA THR A 2 0.49 -11.36 -11.04
C THR A 2 0.08 -9.93 -10.75
N ILE A 3 0.96 -9.14 -10.15
CA ILE A 3 0.73 -7.75 -9.76
C ILE A 3 1.86 -6.86 -10.25
N LYS A 4 1.58 -5.58 -10.50
CA LYS A 4 2.57 -4.58 -10.93
C LYS A 4 2.55 -3.29 -10.09
N ALA A 5 1.61 -3.20 -9.15
CA ALA A 5 1.55 -2.09 -8.22
C ALA A 5 0.90 -2.48 -6.89
N VAL A 6 1.25 -1.74 -5.85
CA VAL A 6 0.56 -1.71 -4.57
C VAL A 6 0.12 -0.27 -4.28
N ARG A 7 -1.08 -0.09 -3.74
CA ARG A 7 -1.50 1.19 -3.16
C ARG A 7 -1.67 1.06 -1.67
N LEU A 8 -1.23 2.09 -0.95
CA LEU A 8 -1.32 2.19 0.49
C LEU A 8 -2.04 3.49 0.84
N PHE A 9 -2.93 3.41 1.81
CA PHE A 9 -3.69 4.53 2.34
C PHE A 9 -3.53 4.49 3.86
N ASP A 10 -2.97 5.54 4.45
CA ASP A 10 -2.91 5.64 5.91
C ASP A 10 -4.32 5.79 6.50
N ARG A 11 -4.44 5.66 7.82
CA ARG A 11 -5.66 6.07 8.51
C ARG A 11 -5.69 7.61 8.56
N PRO A 12 -6.82 8.26 8.23
CA PRO A 12 -6.97 9.70 8.38
C PRO A 12 -7.16 10.06 9.87
N ASN A 13 -6.09 9.90 10.67
CA ASN A 13 -6.05 10.19 12.09
C ASN A 13 -4.77 10.99 12.43
N PRO A 14 -4.86 12.21 12.98
CA PRO A 14 -3.69 13.02 13.29
C PRO A 14 -2.78 12.44 14.39
N ASP A 15 -3.22 11.49 15.20
CA ASP A 15 -2.41 10.96 16.31
C ASP A 15 -1.42 9.87 15.88
N ASP A 16 -1.71 9.16 14.80
CA ASP A 16 -0.91 8.01 14.34
C ASP A 16 -0.64 8.13 12.84
N HIS A 17 0.65 8.09 12.46
CA HIS A 17 1.08 8.23 11.07
C HIS A 17 2.02 7.10 10.69
N THR A 18 1.66 6.36 9.66
CA THR A 18 2.43 5.28 9.03
C THR A 18 3.23 5.84 7.85
N GLN A 19 4.29 6.60 8.13
CA GLN A 19 5.04 7.31 7.08
C GLN A 19 5.86 6.41 6.14
N ALA A 20 6.31 5.25 6.63
CA ALA A 20 7.24 4.38 5.92
C ALA A 20 7.08 2.90 6.29
N GLY A 21 7.48 2.02 5.38
CA GLY A 21 7.51 0.58 5.58
C GLY A 21 8.24 -0.15 4.47
N THR A 22 8.25 -1.48 4.54
CA THR A 22 8.80 -2.35 3.51
C THR A 22 7.71 -3.29 3.01
N LEU A 23 7.56 -3.39 1.69
CA LEU A 23 6.79 -4.43 1.02
C LEU A 23 7.71 -5.61 0.74
N THR A 24 7.44 -6.77 1.33
CA THR A 24 8.11 -8.03 1.02
C THR A 24 7.15 -8.94 0.27
N PHE A 25 7.66 -9.62 -0.75
CA PHE A 25 6.89 -10.46 -1.64
C PHE A 25 7.27 -11.94 -1.47
N SER A 26 6.35 -12.85 -1.82
CA SER A 26 6.61 -14.29 -1.74
C SER A 26 7.73 -14.81 -2.64
N ASP A 27 8.14 -14.03 -3.63
CA ASP A 27 9.29 -14.34 -4.50
C ASP A 27 10.64 -13.99 -3.84
N GLY A 28 10.63 -13.49 -2.60
CA GLY A 28 11.82 -13.10 -1.83
C GLY A 28 12.27 -11.66 -2.09
N SER A 29 11.69 -10.95 -3.06
CA SER A 29 12.02 -9.54 -3.31
C SER A 29 11.38 -8.61 -2.27
N SER A 30 11.93 -7.40 -2.13
CA SER A 30 11.38 -6.36 -1.27
C SER A 30 11.50 -4.98 -1.91
N ILE A 31 10.62 -4.07 -1.50
CA ILE A 31 10.61 -2.66 -1.90
C ILE A 31 10.43 -1.81 -0.64
N ASP A 32 11.32 -0.84 -0.44
CA ASP A 32 11.16 0.18 0.59
C ASP A 32 10.15 1.24 0.15
N VAL A 33 9.31 1.65 1.09
CA VAL A 33 8.25 2.63 0.89
C VAL A 33 8.44 3.75 1.89
N ALA A 34 8.40 4.99 1.38
CA ALA A 34 8.46 6.20 2.17
C ALA A 34 7.40 7.20 1.68
N GLU A 35 7.22 8.28 2.45
CA GLU A 35 6.33 9.39 2.13
C GLU A 35 4.88 8.91 1.87
N ILE A 36 4.36 8.06 2.76
CA ILE A 36 2.92 7.80 2.84
C ILE A 36 2.28 9.03 3.51
N ALA A 37 1.26 9.60 2.89
CA ALA A 37 0.57 10.78 3.39
C ALA A 37 -0.29 10.45 4.62
N ASP A 38 -0.40 11.40 5.54
CA ASP A 38 -1.04 11.27 6.86
C ASP A 38 -2.55 11.57 6.86
N ASP A 39 -3.11 11.82 5.68
CA ASP A 39 -4.49 12.24 5.48
C ASP A 39 -5.35 11.15 4.83
N GLY A 40 -4.80 9.94 4.72
CA GLY A 40 -5.42 8.83 3.99
C GLY A 40 -5.33 8.97 2.47
N SER A 41 -4.58 9.94 1.94
CA SER A 41 -4.31 10.02 0.50
C SER A 41 -3.51 8.82 0.00
N MET A 42 -3.78 8.43 -1.24
CA MET A 42 -3.19 7.28 -1.90
C MET A 42 -1.68 7.44 -2.14
N LYS A 43 -0.88 6.47 -1.68
CA LYS A 43 0.48 6.23 -2.19
C LYS A 43 0.45 5.07 -3.19
N THR A 44 0.87 5.29 -4.43
CA THR A 44 1.05 4.21 -5.42
C THR A 44 2.53 3.82 -5.53
N ILE A 45 2.82 2.53 -5.43
CA ILE A 45 4.14 1.93 -5.61
C ILE A 45 4.08 1.04 -6.85
N VAL A 46 4.77 1.44 -7.92
CA VAL A 46 4.82 0.70 -9.20
C VAL A 46 6.12 -0.07 -9.30
N PHE A 47 6.07 -1.29 -9.83
CA PHE A 47 7.22 -2.17 -9.98
C PHE A 47 7.02 -3.16 -11.14
N ASP A 48 8.11 -3.80 -11.57
CA ASP A 48 8.05 -4.86 -12.60
C ASP A 48 7.11 -5.99 -12.16
N ALA A 49 6.32 -6.53 -13.08
CA ALA A 49 5.28 -7.49 -12.74
C ALA A 49 5.82 -8.72 -11.96
N LYS A 50 5.23 -8.99 -10.80
CA LYS A 50 5.60 -10.11 -9.91
C LYS A 50 4.46 -11.11 -9.82
N THR A 51 4.76 -12.40 -9.93
CA THR A 51 3.81 -13.47 -9.65
C THR A 51 4.01 -13.96 -8.22
N VAL A 52 3.10 -13.59 -7.34
CA VAL A 52 3.22 -13.81 -5.89
C VAL A 52 1.99 -14.49 -5.30
N THR A 53 2.16 -15.13 -4.16
CA THR A 53 1.09 -15.73 -3.35
C THR A 53 0.79 -14.91 -2.11
N TRP A 54 1.74 -14.09 -1.65
CA TRP A 54 1.55 -13.15 -0.54
C TRP A 54 2.39 -11.89 -0.71
N ILE A 55 1.94 -10.83 -0.02
CA ILE A 55 2.66 -9.59 0.21
C ILE A 55 2.60 -9.32 1.72
N ARG A 56 3.69 -8.84 2.30
CA ARG A 56 3.73 -8.33 3.67
C ARG A 56 4.15 -6.86 3.62
N PHE A 57 3.35 -5.99 4.23
CA PHE A 57 3.79 -4.65 4.56
C PHE A 57 4.25 -4.62 6.02
N GLN A 58 5.47 -4.12 6.25
CA GLN A 58 6.01 -3.93 7.59
C GLN A 58 6.32 -2.46 7.82
N VAL A 59 5.67 -1.85 8.80
CA VAL A 59 5.93 -0.45 9.19
C VAL A 59 7.35 -0.30 9.71
N THR A 60 8.08 0.70 9.21
CA THR A 60 9.47 1.01 9.62
C THR A 60 9.63 2.43 10.13
N GLY A 61 8.67 3.33 9.86
CA GLY A 61 8.75 4.73 10.29
C GLY A 61 7.38 5.38 10.52
N GLY A 62 7.41 6.59 11.09
CA GLY A 62 6.22 7.37 11.43
C GLY A 62 6.07 7.67 12.92
N ARG A 63 4.87 8.07 13.34
CA ARG A 63 4.56 8.48 14.73
C ARG A 63 3.31 7.78 15.26
N GLY A 64 3.13 7.81 16.59
CA GLY A 64 1.99 7.18 17.25
C GLY A 64 2.19 5.68 17.52
N SER A 65 1.39 5.15 18.45
CA SER A 65 1.48 3.76 18.91
C SER A 65 0.59 2.81 18.11
N ASN A 66 -0.41 3.31 17.39
CA ASN A 66 -1.40 2.49 16.68
C ASN A 66 -1.30 2.63 15.16
N ARG A 67 -0.09 2.85 14.63
CA ARG A 67 0.18 2.94 13.18
C ARG A 67 -0.48 1.79 12.43
N GLY A 68 -1.19 2.12 11.37
CA GLY A 68 -1.95 1.18 10.56
C GLY A 68 -2.46 1.84 9.30
N LEU A 69 -2.92 1.04 8.34
CA LEU A 69 -3.46 1.52 7.08
C LEU A 69 -4.99 1.46 7.13
N SER A 70 -5.65 2.37 6.40
CA SER A 70 -7.08 2.25 6.10
C SER A 70 -7.32 1.24 4.98
N GLU A 71 -6.41 1.17 4.01
CA GLU A 71 -6.50 0.26 2.87
C GLU A 71 -5.13 -0.15 2.30
N ILE A 72 -5.08 -1.36 1.73
CA ILE A 72 -3.99 -1.87 0.90
C ILE A 72 -4.55 -2.57 -0.35
N GLU A 73 -4.14 -2.13 -1.52
CA GLU A 73 -4.57 -2.72 -2.80
C GLU A 73 -3.38 -3.37 -3.51
N ALA A 74 -3.57 -4.58 -4.06
CA ALA A 74 -2.59 -5.25 -4.94
C ALA A 74 -3.15 -5.33 -6.36
N LEU A 75 -2.47 -4.71 -7.33
CA LEU A 75 -3.05 -4.41 -8.64
C LEU A 75 -2.37 -5.18 -9.78
N SER A 76 -3.17 -5.90 -10.57
CA SER A 76 -2.74 -6.50 -11.84
C SER A 76 -2.76 -5.53 -13.02
N ASN A 77 -3.38 -4.35 -12.89
CA ASN A 77 -3.44 -3.27 -13.87
C ASN A 77 -3.51 -1.91 -13.15
N ILE A 78 -2.80 -0.90 -13.64
CA ILE A 78 -2.78 0.44 -13.06
C ILE A 78 -3.83 1.28 -13.80
N GLY A 79 -5.10 1.06 -13.46
CA GLY A 79 -6.19 1.96 -13.88
C GLY A 79 -6.42 3.05 -12.82
N PRO A 80 -7.02 4.20 -13.18
CA PRO A 80 -7.53 5.14 -12.18
C PRO A 80 -8.59 4.45 -11.30
N THR A 81 -8.51 4.62 -9.98
CA THR A 81 -9.54 4.17 -9.01
C THR A 81 -10.76 5.07 -9.10
N THR A 82 -11.57 4.90 -10.15
CA THR A 82 -12.97 5.32 -10.08
C THR A 82 -13.75 4.17 -9.46
N HIS A 83 -14.03 4.22 -8.16
CA HIS A 83 -15.07 3.38 -7.55
C HIS A 83 -16.44 3.90 -8.00
N THR A 84 -16.79 3.67 -9.26
CA THR A 84 -18.20 3.73 -9.65
C THR A 84 -18.84 2.50 -9.01
N LEU A 85 -19.75 2.68 -8.05
CA LEU A 85 -20.67 1.61 -7.64
C LEU A 85 -21.44 1.16 -8.89
N GLY A 86 -20.92 0.15 -9.56
CA GLY A 86 -21.59 -0.51 -10.67
C GLY A 86 -22.61 -1.48 -10.09
N LEU A 87 -23.85 -1.03 -9.91
CA LEU A 87 -24.98 -1.94 -9.92
C LEU A 87 -24.97 -2.66 -11.28
N ARG A 88 -24.60 -3.94 -11.27
CA ARG A 88 -24.95 -4.94 -12.28
C ARG A 88 -25.29 -6.24 -11.59
#